data_AF-A0A6I3LL73-F1
#
_entry.id   AF-A0A6I3LL73-F1
#
_cell.length_a   1.000
_cell.length_b   1.000
_cell.length_c   1.000
_cell.angle_alpha   90.00
_cell.angle_beta   90.00
_cell.angle_gamma   90.00
#
_symmetry.space_group_name_H-M   'P 1'
#
loop_
_entity.id
_entity.type
_entity.pdbx_description
1 polymer ?
#
loop_
_entity_poly.entity_id
_entity_poly.type
_entity_poly.pdbx_seq_one_letter_code
_entity_poly.pdbx_strand_id
1 'polypeptide(L)'
;MSINCLKFVEESWKLKQATADKLIETGKKEEALYSYIEAFTRAELMQTNYWKCLLSNIPIYSYYIESCIRISQLSYDLKDYSNSKKYYRKAIELIEFYEKNIDSISKEPTNFGRLKTILATIKLQCNFE
;
A
#
# COMPACT_ATOMS: atom_id res chain seq x y z
N MET A 1 -17.79 -5.84 -9.80
CA MET A 1 -18.16 -4.65 -9.02
C MET A 1 -18.53 -3.47 -9.94
N SER A 2 -19.45 -2.58 -9.54
CA SER A 2 -19.76 -1.33 -10.29
C SER A 2 -18.74 -0.24 -9.97
N ILE A 3 -18.67 0.84 -10.77
CA ILE A 3 -17.77 1.98 -10.50
C ILE A 3 -18.09 2.63 -9.15
N ASN A 4 -19.38 2.84 -8.84
CA ASN A 4 -19.80 3.41 -7.56
C ASN A 4 -19.36 2.52 -6.38
N CYS A 5 -19.47 1.21 -6.51
CA CYS A 5 -18.96 0.29 -5.50
C CYS A 5 -17.44 0.40 -5.32
N LEU A 6 -16.66 0.58 -6.40
CA LEU A 6 -15.21 0.76 -6.30
C LEU A 6 -14.83 2.07 -5.62
N LYS A 7 -15.59 3.15 -5.82
CA LYS A 7 -15.42 4.39 -5.05
C LYS A 7 -15.65 4.19 -3.55
N PHE A 8 -16.65 3.39 -3.17
CA PHE A 8 -16.83 3.04 -1.76
C PHE A 8 -15.67 2.20 -1.20
N VAL A 9 -15.10 1.30 -2.01
CA VAL A 9 -13.90 0.53 -1.63
C VAL A 9 -12.70 1.48 -1.44
N GLU A 10 -12.51 2.44 -2.33
CA GLU A 10 -11.47 3.46 -2.21
C GLU A 10 -11.66 4.32 -0.94
N GLU A 11 -12.86 4.82 -0.68
CA GLU A 11 -13.12 5.60 0.54
C GLU A 11 -12.92 4.75 1.80
N SER A 12 -13.31 3.48 1.75
CA SER A 12 -13.00 2.52 2.81
C SER A 12 -11.49 2.33 2.99
N TRP A 13 -10.69 2.32 1.93
CA TRP A 13 -9.23 2.25 2.02
C TRP A 13 -8.67 3.48 2.75
N LYS A 14 -9.10 4.68 2.36
CA LYS A 14 -8.67 5.95 2.96
C LYS A 14 -9.01 6.01 4.45
N LEU A 15 -10.24 5.63 4.80
CA LEU A 15 -10.69 5.61 6.20
C LEU A 15 -9.87 4.66 7.06
N LYS A 16 -9.51 3.48 6.53
CA LYS A 16 -8.70 2.49 7.27
C LYS A 16 -7.27 2.96 7.49
N GLN A 17 -6.67 3.63 6.51
CA GLN A 17 -5.36 4.30 6.66
C GLN A 17 -5.41 5.36 7.77
N ALA A 18 -6.39 6.27 7.71
CA ALA A 18 -6.55 7.32 8.72
C ALA A 18 -6.84 6.75 10.12
N THR A 19 -7.58 5.65 10.20
CA THR A 19 -7.85 4.95 11.47
C THR A 19 -6.57 4.37 12.05
N ALA A 20 -5.75 3.71 11.23
CA ALA A 20 -4.46 3.17 11.65
C ALA A 20 -3.52 4.28 12.13
N ASP A 21 -3.41 5.39 11.40
CA ASP A 21 -2.59 6.54 11.77
C ASP A 21 -2.99 7.07 13.16
N LYS A 22 -4.30 7.25 13.41
CA LYS A 22 -4.82 7.66 14.72
C LYS A 22 -4.52 6.64 15.82
N LEU A 23 -4.62 5.34 15.53
CA LEU A 23 -4.32 4.29 16.48
C LEU A 23 -2.83 4.31 16.89
N ILE A 24 -1.92 4.57 15.93
CA ILE A 24 -0.48 4.74 16.21
C ILE A 24 -0.25 5.92 17.17
N GLU A 25 -0.88 7.07 16.92
CA GLU A 25 -0.78 8.25 17.81
C GLU A 25 -1.22 7.93 19.24
N THR A 26 -2.23 7.06 19.39
CA THR A 26 -2.72 6.60 20.71
C THR A 26 -1.95 5.41 21.28
N GLY A 27 -0.86 4.97 20.65
CA GLY A 27 -0.02 3.86 21.10
C GLY A 27 -0.57 2.46 20.84
N LYS A 28 -1.72 2.34 20.17
CA LYS A 28 -2.42 1.06 19.88
C LYS A 28 -1.88 0.42 18.59
N LYS A 29 -0.59 0.05 18.61
CA LYS A 29 0.14 -0.40 17.41
C LYS A 29 -0.41 -1.69 16.81
N GLU A 30 -0.85 -2.67 17.59
CA GLU A 30 -1.44 -3.91 17.05
C GLU A 30 -2.78 -3.67 16.34
N GLU A 31 -3.64 -2.81 16.92
CA GLU A 31 -4.91 -2.41 16.31
C GLU A 31 -4.67 -1.60 15.02
N ALA A 32 -3.64 -0.75 15.02
CA ALA A 32 -3.23 -0.01 13.83
C ALA A 32 -2.76 -0.95 12.72
N LEU A 33 -1.98 -1.98 13.05
CA LEU A 33 -1.53 -2.98 12.09
C LEU A 33 -2.72 -3.71 11.45
N TYR A 34 -3.71 -4.11 12.25
CA TYR A 34 -4.94 -4.69 11.73
C TYR A 34 -5.66 -3.76 10.75
N SER A 35 -5.77 -2.47 11.08
CA SER A 35 -6.40 -1.46 10.23
C SER A 35 -5.65 -1.28 8.90
N TYR A 36 -4.31 -1.29 8.90
CA TYR A 36 -3.53 -1.28 7.65
C TYR A 36 -3.69 -2.56 6.84
N ILE A 37 -3.79 -3.74 7.47
CA ILE A 37 -4.07 -5.00 6.77
C ILE A 37 -5.46 -4.94 6.10
N GLU A 38 -6.47 -4.39 6.78
CA GLU A 38 -7.78 -4.19 6.17
C GLU A 38 -7.71 -3.24 4.97
N ALA A 39 -6.95 -2.14 5.07
CA ALA A 39 -6.71 -1.24 3.94
C ALA A 39 -6.04 -2.00 2.78
N PHE A 40 -5.00 -2.78 3.05
CA PHE A 40 -4.33 -3.60 2.04
C PHE A 40 -5.29 -4.55 1.32
N THR A 41 -6.22 -5.20 2.02
CA THR A 41 -7.26 -6.04 1.40
C THR A 41 -8.15 -5.24 0.44
N ARG A 42 -8.45 -3.97 0.72
CA ARG A 42 -9.21 -3.12 -0.21
C ARG A 42 -8.36 -2.78 -1.44
N ALA A 43 -7.06 -2.56 -1.28
CA ALA A 43 -6.14 -2.37 -2.40
C ALA A 43 -6.07 -3.60 -3.31
N GLU A 44 -5.98 -4.82 -2.74
CA GLU A 44 -6.05 -6.08 -3.50
C GLU A 44 -7.36 -6.22 -4.27
N LEU A 45 -8.50 -5.88 -3.64
CA LEU A 45 -9.80 -5.89 -4.30
C LEU A 45 -9.86 -4.90 -5.47
N MET A 46 -9.33 -3.68 -5.30
CA MET A 46 -9.25 -2.70 -6.39
C MET A 46 -8.36 -3.20 -7.54
N GLN A 47 -7.25 -3.89 -7.22
CA GLN A 47 -6.36 -4.49 -8.21
C GLN A 47 -7.06 -5.55 -9.07
N THR A 48 -7.89 -6.41 -8.47
CA THR A 48 -8.70 -7.38 -9.23
C THR A 48 -9.75 -6.74 -10.15
N ASN A 49 -10.05 -5.45 -9.97
CA ASN A 49 -10.97 -4.66 -10.80
C ASN A 49 -10.25 -3.57 -11.62
N TYR A 50 -8.98 -3.82 -11.96
CA TYR A 50 -8.04 -2.86 -12.57
C TYR A 50 -8.66 -1.92 -13.61
N TRP A 51 -9.24 -2.45 -14.68
CA TRP A 51 -9.79 -1.64 -15.78
C TRP A 51 -10.84 -0.62 -15.34
N LYS A 52 -11.70 -0.97 -14.37
CA LYS A 52 -12.75 -0.08 -13.88
C LYS A 52 -12.19 1.00 -12.96
N CYS A 53 -11.20 0.64 -12.15
CA CYS A 53 -10.47 1.57 -11.31
C CYS A 53 -9.68 2.58 -12.17
N LEU A 54 -9.03 2.12 -13.24
CA LEU A 54 -8.32 2.97 -14.20
C LEU A 54 -9.27 3.97 -14.88
N LEU A 55 -10.43 3.51 -15.38
CA LEU A 55 -11.46 4.38 -15.97
C LEU A 55 -12.05 5.40 -14.97
N SER A 56 -11.88 5.16 -13.67
CA SER A 56 -12.40 6.00 -12.60
C SER A 56 -11.31 6.83 -11.93
N ASN A 57 -10.09 6.85 -12.48
CA ASN A 57 -8.92 7.56 -11.93
C ASN A 57 -8.55 7.15 -10.49
N ILE A 58 -8.78 5.89 -10.12
CA ILE A 58 -8.37 5.36 -8.81
C ILE A 58 -6.90 4.91 -8.91
N PRO A 59 -5.98 5.39 -8.05
CA PRO A 59 -4.56 5.06 -8.11
C PRO A 59 -4.24 3.73 -7.39
N ILE A 60 -4.65 2.63 -8.01
CA ILE A 60 -4.65 1.27 -7.45
C ILE A 60 -3.28 0.85 -6.92
N TYR A 61 -2.22 1.08 -7.70
CA TYR A 61 -0.91 0.57 -7.36
C TYR A 61 -0.20 1.48 -6.36
N SER A 62 -0.49 2.79 -6.38
CA SER A 62 -0.14 3.66 -5.24
C SER A 62 -0.72 3.11 -3.95
N TYR A 63 -2.03 2.83 -3.92
CA TYR A 63 -2.70 2.31 -2.73
C TYR A 63 -2.15 0.95 -2.28
N TYR A 64 -1.82 0.07 -3.21
CA TYR A 64 -1.19 -1.21 -2.90
C TYR A 64 0.19 -1.02 -2.25
N ILE A 65 1.06 -0.25 -2.88
CA ILE A 65 2.43 -0.01 -2.42
C ILE A 65 2.43 0.71 -1.08
N GLU A 66 1.60 1.74 -0.92
CA GLU A 66 1.47 2.48 0.33
C GLU A 66 1.01 1.57 1.47
N SER A 67 0.00 0.74 1.25
CA SER A 67 -0.42 -0.25 2.26
C SER A 67 0.71 -1.22 2.61
N CYS A 68 1.45 -1.75 1.63
CA CYS A 68 2.61 -2.60 1.89
C CYS A 68 3.70 -1.90 2.72
N ILE A 69 4.02 -0.65 2.39
CA ILE A 69 5.00 0.18 3.11
C ILE A 69 4.59 0.36 4.57
N ARG A 70 3.33 0.76 4.81
CA ARG A 70 2.81 1.00 6.17
C ARG A 70 2.83 -0.26 7.03
N ILE A 71 2.38 -1.38 6.46
CA ILE A 71 2.42 -2.68 7.15
C ILE A 71 3.86 -3.08 7.43
N SER A 72 4.76 -2.95 6.45
CA SER A 72 6.16 -3.31 6.62
C SER A 72 6.82 -2.55 7.77
N GLN A 73 6.65 -1.23 7.80
CA GLN A 73 7.18 -0.37 8.87
C GLN A 73 6.63 -0.76 10.24
N LEU A 74 5.30 -0.88 10.36
CA LEU A 74 4.68 -1.15 11.65
C LEU A 74 4.95 -2.58 12.14
N SER A 75 5.02 -3.57 11.24
CA SER A 75 5.45 -4.92 11.60
C SER A 75 6.89 -4.94 12.11
N TYR A 76 7.79 -4.13 11.54
CA TYR A 76 9.16 -4.01 12.04
C TYR A 76 9.19 -3.45 13.45
N ASP A 77 8.45 -2.36 13.69
CA ASP A 77 8.29 -1.73 15.01
C ASP A 77 7.79 -2.71 16.07
N LEU A 78 6.90 -3.63 15.68
CA LEU A 78 6.34 -4.68 16.53
C LEU A 78 7.25 -5.93 16.61
N LYS A 79 8.46 -5.87 16.05
CA LYS A 79 9.45 -6.97 15.98
C LYS A 79 8.98 -8.19 15.18
N ASP A 80 7.94 -8.04 14.36
CA ASP A 80 7.51 -9.04 13.39
C ASP A 80 8.27 -8.86 12.06
N TYR A 81 9.54 -9.23 12.09
CA TYR A 81 10.46 -9.07 10.95
C TYR A 81 10.05 -9.91 9.73
N SER A 82 9.35 -11.03 9.95
CA SER A 82 8.86 -11.90 8.89
C SER A 82 7.81 -11.19 8.04
N ASN A 83 6.75 -10.67 8.68
CA ASN A 83 5.75 -9.88 7.96
C ASN A 83 6.36 -8.59 7.41
N SER A 84 7.24 -7.94 8.16
CA SER A 84 7.89 -6.72 7.68
C SER A 84 8.62 -6.94 6.34
N LYS A 85 9.46 -7.98 6.24
CA LYS A 85 10.18 -8.33 5.01
C LYS A 85 9.24 -8.79 3.88
N LYS A 86 8.17 -9.52 4.22
CA LYS A 86 7.15 -9.97 3.26
C LYS A 86 6.48 -8.79 2.55
N TYR A 87 5.98 -7.81 3.30
CA TYR A 87 5.28 -6.66 2.71
C TYR A 87 6.24 -5.68 2.03
N TYR A 88 7.47 -5.54 2.53
CA TYR A 88 8.53 -4.81 1.83
C TYR A 88 8.80 -5.41 0.43
N ARG A 89 8.97 -6.74 0.33
CA ARG A 89 9.19 -7.43 -0.95
C ARG A 89 8.03 -7.22 -1.92
N LYS A 90 6.78 -7.35 -1.45
CA LYS A 90 5.59 -7.08 -2.26
C LYS A 90 5.60 -5.67 -2.88
N ALA A 91 6.01 -4.66 -2.09
CA ALA A 91 6.09 -3.28 -2.58
C ALA A 91 7.16 -3.13 -3.68
N ILE A 92 8.34 -3.73 -3.49
CA ILE A 92 9.43 -3.65 -4.47
C ILE A 92 9.12 -4.41 -5.75
N GLU A 93 8.65 -5.65 -5.65
CA GLU A 93 8.29 -6.46 -6.82
C GLU A 93 7.30 -5.72 -7.72
N LEU A 94 6.34 -5.02 -7.12
CA LEU A 94 5.38 -4.24 -7.87
C LEU A 94 5.99 -2.99 -8.52
N ILE A 95 6.89 -2.29 -7.84
CA ILE A 95 7.60 -1.13 -8.42
C ILE A 95 8.50 -1.59 -9.58
N GLU A 96 9.27 -2.66 -9.41
CA GLU A 96 10.14 -3.19 -10.46
C GLU A 96 9.34 -3.69 -11.66
N PHE A 97 8.21 -4.36 -11.43
CA PHE A 97 7.27 -4.74 -12.49
C PHE A 97 6.84 -3.50 -13.26
N TYR A 98 6.54 -2.41 -12.57
CA TYR A 98 6.13 -1.15 -13.18
C TYR A 98 7.20 -0.51 -14.04
N GLU A 99 8.42 -0.41 -13.53
CA GLU A 99 9.55 0.19 -14.25
C GLU A 99 9.83 -0.53 -15.58
N LYS A 100 9.70 -1.86 -15.58
CA LYS A 100 9.87 -2.68 -16.78
C LYS A 100 8.73 -2.51 -17.79
N ASN A 101 7.58 -1.96 -17.38
CA ASN A 101 6.35 -1.88 -18.17
C ASN A 101 5.79 -0.45 -18.28
N ILE A 102 6.64 0.59 -18.12
CA ILE A 102 6.28 2.02 -18.07
C ILE A 102 5.31 2.46 -19.17
N ASP A 103 5.49 1.98 -20.40
CA ASP A 103 4.68 2.39 -21.55
C ASP A 103 3.21 1.94 -21.46
N SER A 104 2.90 0.88 -20.70
CA SER A 104 1.55 0.33 -20.56
C SER A 104 0.73 0.93 -19.41
N ILE A 105 1.38 1.64 -18.47
CA ILE A 105 0.76 2.05 -17.20
C ILE A 105 0.91 3.55 -16.88
N SER A 106 1.43 4.33 -17.84
CA SER A 106 1.60 5.80 -17.77
C SER A 106 0.32 6.62 -17.53
N LYS A 107 -0.84 5.97 -17.42
CA LYS A 107 -2.16 6.58 -17.20
C LYS A 107 -2.59 6.66 -15.75
N GLU A 108 -1.91 6.00 -14.82
CA GLU A 108 -2.28 6.08 -13.40
C GLU A 108 -1.62 7.28 -12.72
N PRO A 109 -2.35 8.09 -11.93
CA PRO A 109 -1.79 9.18 -11.17
C PRO A 109 -1.00 8.63 -9.96
N THR A 110 0.20 8.13 -10.20
CA THR A 110 1.06 7.52 -9.17
C THR A 110 2.42 8.22 -9.08
N ASN A 111 2.79 8.65 -7.87
CA ASN A 111 4.11 9.24 -7.60
C ASN A 111 5.11 8.17 -7.13
N PHE A 112 5.55 7.32 -8.06
CA PHE A 112 6.52 6.26 -7.78
C PHE A 112 7.86 6.79 -7.23
N GLY A 113 8.26 8.01 -7.59
CA GLY A 113 9.49 8.63 -7.09
C GLY A 113 9.48 8.74 -5.56
N ARG A 114 8.39 9.26 -4.99
CA ARG A 114 8.22 9.36 -3.53
C ARG A 114 8.23 7.99 -2.85
N LEU A 115 7.51 7.01 -3.40
CA LEU A 115 7.39 5.67 -2.82
C LEU A 115 8.74 4.93 -2.79
N LYS A 116 9.55 5.10 -3.84
CA LYS A 116 10.92 4.57 -3.89
C LYS A 116 11.81 5.17 -2.81
N THR A 117 11.74 6.49 -2.60
CA THR A 117 12.52 7.13 -1.53
C THR A 117 12.16 6.53 -0.17
N ILE A 118 10.88 6.33 0.11
CA ILE A 118 10.43 5.73 1.37
C ILE A 118 10.95 4.29 1.52
N LEU A 119 10.87 3.47 0.46
CA LEU A 119 11.39 2.11 0.50
C LEU A 119 12.90 2.04 0.67
N ALA A 120 13.65 2.95 0.04
CA ALA A 120 15.10 3.04 0.26
C ALA A 120 15.43 3.37 1.73
N THR A 121 14.65 4.26 2.36
CA THR A 121 14.76 4.55 3.80
C THR A 121 14.45 3.32 4.65
N ILE A 122 13.37 2.58 4.34
CA ILE A 122 13.01 1.34 5.05
C ILE A 122 14.10 0.29 4.89
N LYS A 123 14.67 0.13 3.68
CA LYS A 123 15.77 -0.80 3.42
C LYS A 123 16.93 -0.57 4.39
N LEU A 124 17.35 0.69 4.51
CA LEU A 124 18.44 1.11 5.39
C LEU A 124 18.09 0.96 6.87
N GLN A 125 16.88 1.34 7.29
CA GLN A 125 16.45 1.27 8.68
C GLN A 125 16.26 -0.17 9.17
N CYS A 126 15.74 -1.04 8.30
CA CYS A 126 15.38 -2.41 8.65
C CYS A 126 16.48 -3.44 8.30
N ASN A 127 17.62 -2.99 7.76
CA ASN A 127 18.72 -3.85 7.27
C ASN A 127 18.23 -4.97 6.34
N PHE A 128 17.32 -4.63 5.42
CA PHE A 128 16.91 -5.59 4.39
C PHE A 128 18.00 -5.68 3.31
N GLU A 129 18.49 -6.90 3.06
CA GLU A 129 19.39 -7.23 1.94
C GLU A 129 18.73 -6.98 0.58
#